data_AF-A0A2E3WY16-F1
#
_entry.id   AF-A0A2E3WY16-F1
#
_cell.length_a   1.000
_cell.length_b   1.000
_cell.length_c   1.000
_cell.angle_alpha   90.00
_cell.angle_beta   90.00
_cell.angle_gamma   90.00
#
_symmetry.space_group_name_H-M   'P 1'
#
loop_
_entity.id
_entity.type
_entity.pdbx_description
1 polymer ?
#
loop_
_entity_poly.entity_id
_entity_poly.type
_entity_poly.pdbx_seq_one_letter_code
_entity_poly.pdbx_strand_id
1 'polypeptide(L)' 'MDIYEELAEAILAIKSDKNLKESFLKILEVGSYSQQVRVEKIYNEVIKFDPPAEVTLVLNLLKDDKIANLVYRELAQ' A
#
# COMPACT_ATOMS: atom_id res chain seq x y z
N MET A 1 20.36 0.63 1.46
CA MET A 1 19.07 1.34 1.36
C MET A 1 18.30 0.99 2.61
N ASP A 2 17.84 1.99 3.34
CA ASP A 2 17.10 1.77 4.59
C ASP A 2 15.65 1.39 4.25
N ILE A 3 15.12 0.33 4.86
CA ILE A 3 13.75 -0.13 4.66
C ILE A 3 12.71 0.95 5.01
N TYR A 4 13.07 1.87 5.90
CA TYR A 4 12.24 3.02 6.25
C TYR A 4 12.21 4.08 5.14
N GLU A 5 13.31 4.27 4.39
CA GLU A 5 13.35 5.19 3.24
C GLU A 5 12.47 4.66 2.10
N GLU A 6 12.58 3.37 1.77
CA GLU A 6 11.76 2.73 0.73
C GLU A 6 10.26 2.80 1.06
N LEU A 7 9.90 2.61 2.33
CA LEU A 7 8.52 2.74 2.79
C LEU A 7 8.01 4.19 2.66
N ALA A 8 8.82 5.17 3.02
CA ALA A 8 8.46 6.58 2.92
C ALA A 8 8.26 7.00 1.45
N GLU A 9 9.15 6.59 0.55
CA GLU A 9 9.04 6.86 -0.89
C GLU A 9 7.77 6.24 -1.48
N ALA A 10 7.46 5.00 -1.14
CA ALA A 10 6.22 4.36 -1.60
C ALA A 10 4.98 5.08 -1.07
N ILE A 11 4.96 5.49 0.21
CA ILE A 11 3.84 6.26 0.76
C ILE A 11 3.66 7.57 0.01
N LEU A 12 4.75 8.28 -0.31
CA LEU A 12 4.69 9.50 -1.10
C LEU A 12 4.18 9.25 -2.52
N ALA A 13 4.63 8.17 -3.17
CA ALA A 13 4.17 7.76 -4.49
C ALA A 13 2.66 7.45 -4.48
N ILE A 14 2.19 6.66 -3.51
CA ILE A 14 0.77 6.33 -3.34
C ILE A 14 -0.05 7.60 -3.04
N LYS A 15 0.44 8.52 -2.21
CA LYS A 15 -0.25 9.80 -1.91
C LYS A 15 -0.36 10.70 -3.15
N SER A 16 0.62 10.64 -4.05
CA SER A 16 0.68 11.49 -5.24
C SER A 16 -0.25 11.04 -6.35
N ASP A 17 -0.68 9.77 -6.35
CA ASP A 17 -1.67 9.23 -7.29
C ASP A 17 -3.01 8.97 -6.59
N LYS A 18 -4.05 9.69 -7.02
CA LYS A 18 -5.40 9.58 -6.44
C LYS A 18 -5.98 8.17 -6.55
N ASN A 19 -5.80 7.49 -7.68
CA ASN A 19 -6.36 6.16 -7.91
C ASN A 19 -5.66 5.11 -7.05
N LEU A 20 -4.33 5.22 -6.90
CA LEU A 20 -3.57 4.38 -5.99
C LEU A 20 -4.00 4.62 -4.55
N LYS A 21 -4.06 5.89 -4.11
CA LYS A 21 -4.50 6.27 -2.76
C LYS A 21 -5.86 5.66 -2.42
N GLU A 22 -6.86 5.84 -3.28
CA GLU A 22 -8.22 5.31 -3.07
C GLU A 22 -8.24 3.78 -3.05
N SER A 23 -7.49 3.12 -3.93
CA SER A 23 -7.40 1.65 -3.98
C SER A 23 -6.81 1.07 -2.70
N PHE A 24 -5.71 1.66 -2.21
CA PHE A 24 -5.08 1.25 -0.96
C PHE A 24 -6.01 1.45 0.23
N LEU A 25 -6.60 2.63 0.38
CA LEU A 25 -7.50 2.94 1.51
C LEU A 25 -8.69 1.98 1.55
N LYS A 26 -9.38 1.80 0.42
CA LYS A 26 -10.54 0.92 0.31
C LYS A 26 -10.22 -0.51 0.71
N ILE A 27 -9.04 -1.03 0.37
CA ILE A 27 -8.70 -2.43 0.64
C ILE A 27 -8.17 -2.61 2.06
N LEU A 28 -7.38 -1.65 2.56
CA LEU A 28 -6.82 -1.71 3.91
C LEU A 28 -7.88 -1.49 5.01
N GLU A 29 -8.89 -0.68 4.74
CA GLU A 29 -10.03 -0.42 5.64
C GLU A 29 -10.90 -1.67 5.87
N VAL A 30 -10.97 -2.56 4.88
CA VAL A 30 -11.82 -3.77 4.96
C VAL A 30 -11.19 -4.81 5.89
N GLY A 31 -11.57 -4.75 7.17
CA GLY A 31 -11.08 -5.65 8.22
C GLY A 31 -11.59 -7.10 8.16
N SER A 32 -12.49 -7.44 7.23
CA SER A 32 -13.00 -8.81 7.07
C SER A 32 -12.05 -9.74 6.29
N TYR A 33 -11.05 -9.18 5.61
CA TYR A 33 -10.05 -9.95 4.87
C TYR A 33 -8.80 -10.20 5.70
N SER A 34 -8.18 -11.36 5.51
CA SER A 34 -6.82 -11.59 6.02
C SER A 34 -5.83 -10.63 5.36
N GLN A 35 -4.70 -10.36 6.03
CA GLN A 35 -3.69 -9.46 5.47
C GLN A 35 -3.15 -9.93 4.11
N GLN A 36 -2.94 -11.23 3.95
CA GLN A 36 -2.52 -11.82 2.67
C GLN A 36 -3.52 -11.52 1.54
N VAL A 37 -4.83 -11.65 1.81
CA VAL A 37 -5.88 -11.35 0.83
C VAL A 37 -5.94 -9.86 0.52
N ARG A 38 -5.72 -8.98 1.52
CA ARG A 38 -5.64 -7.53 1.30
C ARG A 38 -4.46 -7.18 0.38
N VAL A 39 -3.28 -7.74 0.61
CA VAL A 39 -2.10 -7.52 -0.23
C VAL A 39 -2.33 -7.97 -1.68
N GLU A 40 -2.90 -9.16 -1.87
CA GLU A 40 -3.21 -9.67 -3.21
C GLU A 40 -4.23 -8.79 -3.96
N LYS A 41 -5.26 -8.32 -3.25
CA LYS A 41 -6.22 -7.37 -3.81
C LYS A 41 -5.57 -6.04 -4.17
N ILE A 42 -4.71 -5.51 -3.31
CA ILE A 42 -3.97 -4.27 -3.61
C ILE A 42 -3.14 -4.48 -4.86
N TYR A 43 -2.32 -5.54 -4.93
CA TYR A 43 -1.51 -5.87 -6.10
C TYR A 43 -2.35 -5.88 -7.39
N ASN A 44 -3.47 -6.61 -7.39
CA ASN A 44 -4.33 -6.74 -8.57
C ASN A 44 -5.02 -5.44 -8.97
N GLU A 45 -5.32 -4.54 -8.04
CA GLU A 45 -5.87 -3.21 -8.37
C GLU A 45 -4.78 -2.26 -8.87
N VAL A 46 -3.63 -2.23 -8.19
CA VAL A 46 -2.61 -1.20 -8.44
C VAL A 46 -1.82 -1.46 -9.72
N ILE A 47 -1.59 -2.73 -10.09
CA ILE A 47 -0.88 -3.11 -11.32
C ILE A 47 -1.58 -2.57 -12.59
N LYS A 48 -2.90 -2.32 -12.53
CA LYS A 48 -3.68 -1.75 -13.64
C LYS A 48 -3.32 -0.30 -13.93
N PHE A 49 -2.68 0.39 -12.99
CA PHE A 49 -2.31 1.80 -13.09
C PHE A 49 -0.83 2.02 -13.39
N ASP A 50 -0.08 0.96 -13.75
CA ASP A 50 1.37 1.02 -13.98
C ASP A 50 2.12 1.68 -12.81
N PRO A 51 2.05 1.08 -11.61
CA PRO A 51 2.48 1.75 -10.39
C PRO A 51 4.01 1.90 -10.36
N PRO A 52 4.54 2.95 -9.72
CA PRO A 52 5.98 3.11 -9.52
C PRO A 52 6.62 1.87 -8.86
N ALA A 53 7.90 1.63 -9.12
CA ALA A 53 8.61 0.45 -8.64
C ALA A 53 8.57 0.33 -7.10
N GLU A 54 8.66 1.47 -6.42
CA GLU A 54 8.62 1.62 -4.97
C GLU A 54 7.28 1.11 -4.40
N VAL A 55 6.17 1.37 -5.09
CA VAL A 55 4.84 0.90 -4.68
C VAL A 55 4.77 -0.63 -4.75
N THR A 56 5.35 -1.23 -5.79
CA THR A 56 5.36 -2.68 -5.96
C THR A 56 6.24 -3.38 -4.94
N LEU A 57 7.39 -2.78 -4.58
CA LEU A 57 8.30 -3.29 -3.56
C LEU A 57 7.64 -3.34 -2.17
N VAL A 58 6.89 -2.29 -1.81
CA VAL A 58 6.26 -2.17 -0.49
C VAL A 58 5.08 -3.13 -0.29
N LEU A 59 4.51 -3.72 -1.35
CA LEU A 59 3.47 -4.74 -1.22
C LEU A 59 3.91 -5.96 -0.39
N ASN A 60 5.21 -6.31 -0.43
CA ASN A 60 5.74 -7.38 0.42
C ASN A 60 5.77 -6.97 1.90
N LEU A 61 6.04 -5.70 2.20
CA LEU A 61 6.07 -5.17 3.57
C LEU A 61 4.67 -5.09 4.17
N LEU A 62 3.65 -4.86 3.34
CA LEU A 62 2.25 -4.89 3.78
C LEU A 62 1.82 -6.26 4.33
N LYS A 63 2.57 -7.35 4.17
CA LYS A 63 2.24 -8.62 4.83
C LYS A 63 2.32 -8.52 6.36
N ASP A 64 3.05 -7.54 6.89
CA ASP A 64 3.07 -7.19 8.31
C ASP A 64 1.91 -6.24 8.65
N ASP A 65 1.05 -6.64 9.59
CA ASP A 65 -0.11 -5.85 10.01
C ASP A 65 0.26 -4.48 10.60
N LYS A 66 1.41 -4.34 11.25
CA LYS A 66 1.87 -3.05 11.79
C LYS A 66 2.22 -2.09 10.65
N ILE A 67 2.90 -2.59 9.62
CA ILE A 67 3.23 -1.80 8.43
C ILE A 67 1.95 -1.44 7.66
N ALA A 68 1.05 -2.39 7.47
CA ALA A 68 -0.23 -2.13 6.82
C ALA A 68 -1.05 -1.05 7.55
N ASN A 69 -1.10 -1.10 8.89
CA ASN A 69 -1.77 -0.09 9.70
C ASN A 69 -1.07 1.27 9.64
N LEU A 70 0.27 1.31 9.59
CA LEU A 70 1.03 2.54 9.42
C LEU A 70 0.71 3.18 8.06
N VAL A 71 0.80 2.42 6.98
CA VAL A 71 0.48 2.89 5.62
C VAL A 71 -0.96 3.40 5.56
N TYR A 72 -1.92 2.65 6.11
CA TYR A 72 -3.32 3.10 6.16
C TYR A 72 -3.47 4.45 6.87
N ARG A 73 -2.87 4.61 8.06
CA ARG A 73 -2.94 5.86 8.83
C ARG A 73 -2.27 7.02 8.10
N GLU A 74 -1.16 6.77 7.43
CA GLU A 74 -0.46 7.79 6.65
C GLU A 74 -1.29 8.23 5.44
N LEU A 75 -1.93 7.30 4.74
CA LEU A 75 -2.78 7.60 3.60
C LEU A 75 -4.10 8.27 4.01
N ALA A 76 -4.63 7.99 5.20
CA ALA A 76 -5.89 8.56 5.69
C ALA A 76 -5.77 10.04 6.14
N GLN A 77 -4.55 10.55 6.29
CA GLN A 77 -4.26 11.97 6.49
C GLN A 77 -4.42 12.76 5.17
#